data_AF-A0A953AVM4-F1
#
_entry.id   AF-A0A953AVM4-F1
#
_cell.length_a   1.000
_cell.length_b   1.000
_cell.length_c   1.000
_cell.angle_alpha   90.00
_cell.angle_beta   90.00
_cell.angle_gamma   90.00
#
_symmetry.space_group_name_H-M   'P 1'
#
loop_
_entity.id
_entity.type
_entity.pdbx_description
1 polymer ?
#
loop_
_entity_poly.entity_id
_entity_poly.type
_entity_poly.pdbx_seq_one_letter_code
_entity_poly.pdbx_strand_id
1 'polypeptide(L)'
;MTRPLAAAAALLLPAGEALAGPPGAAGHVPGWDGEPWVPAGLAVAALGYAGGLLRLRVRGAAGRVVAPGQVGAFAAGLLVLALALLSPLDAMADQLFSAHMTQHLLLMMAAAPLLVWARPATVILWAFGARSRRRVGRAWRASGLHRAVRAPLSPLVAWTLFSGVFLFWHIPGPYGWALRSETVHAAEHLSFLVSALAFWTIVIEPSGRRRLAHAATLVFIVATAVLSALPGALMLLAPRPLYAVHAQGAAAWGLSPLEDQQLAGLIMWVPAGLVYVAAAAVVFLRWLKAGEAQALRNAVLVLLAMGAAAGLAACDQGHAGARAAARVAGDPSRGAALIRRFGCGSCHIIPGLAAARGLVGPPLIAFSRRVYLAGVLPNTPDNLVAWLRDPQRIVPGNVMPAMGIDEGQAGDIAAYLYTIR
;
A
#
# COMPACT_ATOMS: atom_id res chain seq x y z
N MET A 1 -10.41 -18.12 0.54
CA MET A 1 -10.35 -17.05 -0.47
C MET A 1 -9.81 -17.58 -1.82
N THR A 2 -10.34 -18.69 -2.34
CA THR A 2 -9.76 -19.45 -3.47
C THR A 2 -10.50 -19.28 -4.80
N ARG A 3 -11.46 -18.35 -4.90
CA ARG A 3 -12.34 -18.20 -6.08
C ARG A 3 -12.00 -17.12 -7.12
N PRO A 4 -11.02 -16.18 -6.97
CA PRO A 4 -10.84 -15.15 -7.99
C PRO A 4 -9.99 -15.59 -9.20
N LEU A 5 -9.28 -16.73 -9.13
CA LEU A 5 -8.41 -17.19 -10.22
C LEU A 5 -9.15 -17.92 -11.35
N ALA A 6 -10.33 -18.49 -11.07
CA ALA A 6 -11.15 -19.15 -12.09
C ALA A 6 -11.81 -18.15 -13.06
N ALA A 7 -12.05 -16.91 -12.61
CA ALA A 7 -12.66 -15.87 -13.43
C ALA A 7 -11.71 -15.31 -14.50
N ALA A 8 -10.39 -15.38 -14.28
CA ALA A 8 -9.40 -14.93 -15.27
C ALA A 8 -9.28 -15.90 -16.47
N ALA A 9 -9.52 -17.20 -16.25
CA ALA A 9 -9.51 -18.20 -17.32
C ALA A 9 -10.73 -18.08 -18.26
N ALA A 10 -11.84 -17.52 -17.77
CA ALA A 10 -13.05 -17.35 -18.56
C ALA A 10 -13.00 -16.16 -19.55
N LEU A 11 -12.03 -15.26 -19.41
CA LEU A 11 -11.84 -14.09 -20.29
C LEU A 11 -11.01 -14.40 -21.55
N LEU A 12 -10.44 -15.60 -21.67
CA LEU A 12 -9.67 -16.05 -22.85
C LEU A 12 -10.51 -16.85 -23.86
N LEU A 13 -11.76 -17.16 -23.53
CA LEU A 13 -12.65 -17.96 -24.38
C LEU A 13 -13.22 -17.25 -25.63
N PRO A 14 -13.39 -15.92 -25.73
CA PRO A 14 -13.99 -15.34 -26.92
C PRO A 14 -13.02 -15.20 -28.10
N ALA A 15 -11.73 -15.53 -27.94
CA ALA A 15 -10.77 -15.52 -29.03
C ALA A 15 -11.00 -16.67 -30.03
N GLY A 16 -11.56 -17.80 -29.59
CA GLY A 16 -11.74 -18.99 -30.44
C GLY A 16 -12.76 -18.82 -31.57
N GLU A 17 -13.80 -18.00 -31.36
CA GLU A 17 -14.84 -17.78 -32.37
C GLU A 17 -14.47 -16.68 -33.39
N ALA A 18 -13.63 -15.72 -33.01
CA ALA A 18 -13.14 -14.68 -33.90
C ALA A 18 -12.06 -15.17 -34.89
N LEU A 19 -11.47 -16.34 -34.63
CA LEU A 19 -10.47 -17.01 -35.49
C LEU A 19 -11.07 -17.87 -36.60
N ALA A 20 -12.40 -18.02 -36.65
CA ALA A 20 -13.08 -18.70 -37.75
C ALA A 20 -13.27 -17.73 -38.93
N GLY A 21 -12.19 -17.54 -39.70
CA GLY A 21 -12.21 -16.80 -40.96
C GLY A 21 -13.18 -17.41 -42.01
N PRO A 22 -13.46 -16.69 -43.11
CA PRO A 22 -14.35 -17.16 -44.16
C PRO A 22 -13.90 -18.51 -44.76
N PRO A 23 -14.84 -19.33 -45.28
CA PRO A 23 -14.52 -20.64 -45.84
C PRO A 23 -13.51 -20.51 -47.00
N GLY A 24 -12.27 -20.95 -46.76
CA GLY A 24 -11.13 -20.83 -47.67
C GLY A 24 -9.87 -20.22 -47.04
N ALA A 25 -10.00 -19.47 -45.94
CA ALA A 25 -8.88 -18.97 -45.14
C ALA A 25 -8.45 -20.04 -44.13
N ALA A 26 -7.65 -21.01 -44.58
CA ALA A 26 -7.03 -21.99 -43.71
C ALA A 26 -5.55 -21.66 -43.56
N GLY A 27 -5.24 -20.63 -42.78
CA GLY A 27 -3.87 -20.43 -42.29
C GLY A 27 -3.36 -21.75 -41.72
N HIS A 28 -2.11 -22.10 -42.03
CA HIS A 28 -1.55 -23.36 -41.54
C HIS A 28 -1.40 -23.25 -40.03
N VAL A 29 -2.12 -24.11 -39.29
CA VAL A 29 -1.92 -24.33 -37.85
C VAL A 29 -0.87 -25.42 -37.72
N PRO A 30 0.37 -25.09 -37.32
CA PRO A 30 1.42 -26.08 -37.23
C PRO A 30 1.18 -27.00 -36.03
N GLY A 31 1.97 -28.07 -35.95
CA GLY A 31 1.93 -28.99 -34.82
C GLY A 31 2.48 -28.35 -33.55
N TRP A 32 2.85 -29.18 -32.58
CA TRP A 32 3.64 -28.74 -31.43
C TRP A 32 5.11 -28.87 -31.80
N ASP A 33 5.72 -27.78 -32.22
CA ASP A 33 7.09 -27.71 -32.77
C ASP A 33 7.89 -26.58 -32.13
N GLY A 34 8.19 -26.70 -30.84
CA GLY A 34 9.06 -25.76 -30.13
C GLY A 34 10.55 -26.10 -30.22
N GLU A 35 11.40 -25.08 -30.18
CA GLU A 35 12.86 -25.25 -30.14
C GLU A 35 13.28 -26.14 -28.96
N PRO A 36 14.23 -27.10 -29.13
CA PRO A 36 14.53 -28.12 -28.12
C PRO A 36 14.97 -27.58 -26.74
N TRP A 37 15.48 -26.35 -26.67
CA TRP A 37 15.90 -25.74 -25.41
C TRP A 37 14.75 -25.22 -24.55
N VAL A 38 13.60 -24.86 -25.14
CA VAL A 38 12.42 -24.43 -24.40
C VAL A 38 11.85 -25.55 -23.52
N PRO A 39 11.51 -26.76 -24.03
CA PRO A 39 11.01 -27.84 -23.19
C PRO A 39 12.09 -28.32 -22.22
N ALA A 40 13.38 -28.30 -22.59
CA ALA A 40 14.47 -28.61 -21.69
C ALA A 40 14.53 -27.62 -20.50
N GLY A 41 14.42 -26.32 -20.76
CA GLY A 41 14.39 -25.29 -19.71
C GLY A 41 13.19 -25.43 -18.78
N LEU A 42 12.00 -25.67 -19.33
CA LEU A 42 10.78 -25.92 -18.55
C LEU A 42 10.90 -27.21 -17.72
N ALA A 43 11.45 -28.28 -18.29
CA ALA A 43 11.69 -29.54 -17.57
C ALA A 43 12.69 -29.37 -16.43
N VAL A 44 13.80 -28.65 -16.64
CA VAL A 44 14.79 -28.34 -15.59
C VAL A 44 14.13 -27.55 -14.45
N ALA A 45 13.32 -26.54 -14.78
CA ALA A 45 12.59 -25.76 -13.78
C ALA A 45 11.59 -26.64 -13.01
N ALA A 46 10.82 -27.47 -13.71
CA ALA A 46 9.84 -28.39 -13.13
C ALA A 46 10.48 -29.41 -12.20
N LEU A 47 11.52 -30.11 -12.66
CA LEU A 47 12.24 -31.12 -11.89
C LEU A 47 12.94 -30.51 -10.68
N GLY A 48 13.56 -29.34 -10.84
CA GLY A 48 14.17 -28.61 -9.73
C GLY A 48 13.15 -28.24 -8.65
N TYR A 49 11.99 -27.73 -9.05
CA TYR A 49 10.92 -27.35 -8.12
C TYR A 49 10.29 -28.57 -7.44
N ALA A 50 10.02 -29.64 -8.21
CA ALA A 50 9.48 -30.89 -7.70
C ALA A 50 10.45 -31.55 -6.69
N GLY A 51 11.75 -31.62 -7.01
CA GLY A 51 12.77 -32.13 -6.11
C GLY A 51 12.89 -31.32 -4.81
N GLY A 52 12.80 -29.99 -4.90
CA GLY A 52 12.76 -29.09 -3.75
C GLY A 52 11.52 -29.31 -2.88
N LEU A 53 10.34 -29.41 -3.51
CA LEU A 53 9.07 -29.65 -2.84
C LEU A 53 9.02 -31.02 -2.16
N LEU A 54 9.48 -32.07 -2.83
CA LEU A 54 9.55 -33.43 -2.27
C LEU A 54 10.42 -33.45 -1.02
N ARG A 55 11.62 -32.85 -1.07
CA ARG A 55 12.51 -32.75 0.11
C ARG A 55 11.90 -31.94 1.25
N LEU A 56 11.14 -30.90 0.95
CA LEU A 56 10.41 -30.14 1.96
C LEU A 56 9.27 -30.96 2.60
N ARG A 57 8.56 -31.77 1.81
CA ARG A 57 7.49 -32.66 2.30
C ARG A 57 8.05 -33.78 3.19
N VAL A 58 9.11 -34.46 2.76
CA VAL A 58 9.78 -35.51 3.54
C VAL A 58 10.27 -34.99 4.89
N ARG A 59 10.67 -33.71 4.98
CA ARG A 59 11.10 -33.06 6.22
C ARG A 59 9.98 -32.44 7.07
N GLY A 60 8.72 -32.60 6.67
CA GLY A 60 7.58 -31.96 7.34
C GLY A 60 7.62 -30.42 7.32
N ALA A 61 8.39 -29.83 6.41
CA ALA A 61 8.65 -28.37 6.37
C ALA A 61 7.91 -27.66 5.23
N ALA A 62 7.22 -28.39 4.35
CA ALA A 62 6.55 -27.83 3.17
C ALA A 62 5.58 -26.69 3.53
N GLY A 63 4.65 -26.92 4.48
CA GLY A 63 3.66 -25.92 4.88
C GLY A 63 4.23 -24.66 5.54
N ARG A 64 5.49 -24.71 6.02
CA ARG A 64 6.20 -23.53 6.58
C ARG A 64 6.90 -22.70 5.51
N VAL A 65 7.22 -23.30 4.37
CA VAL A 65 8.05 -22.68 3.32
C VAL A 65 7.24 -22.27 2.11
N VAL A 66 6.23 -23.06 1.72
CA VAL A 66 5.43 -22.84 0.52
C VAL A 66 3.96 -23.17 0.77
N ALA A 67 3.07 -22.24 0.42
CA ALA A 67 1.63 -22.46 0.49
C ALA A 67 1.14 -23.30 -0.71
N PRO A 68 0.05 -24.09 -0.58
CA PRO A 68 -0.49 -24.88 -1.69
C PRO A 68 -0.79 -24.05 -2.95
N GLY A 69 -1.32 -22.83 -2.78
CA GLY A 69 -1.58 -21.91 -3.89
C GLY A 69 -0.32 -21.50 -4.66
N GLN A 70 0.85 -21.48 -4.02
CA GLN A 70 2.12 -21.17 -4.69
C GLN A 70 2.64 -22.33 -5.53
N VAL A 71 2.37 -23.57 -5.12
CA VAL A 71 2.64 -24.76 -5.94
C VAL A 71 1.75 -24.75 -7.18
N GLY A 72 0.46 -24.46 -7.01
CA GLY A 72 -0.46 -24.29 -8.14
C GLY A 72 -0.04 -23.15 -9.08
N ALA A 73 0.37 -22.00 -8.54
CA ALA A 73 0.86 -20.87 -9.33
C ALA A 73 2.13 -21.22 -10.13
N PHE A 74 3.04 -22.03 -9.57
CA PHE A 74 4.21 -22.47 -10.30
C PHE A 74 3.84 -23.34 -11.51
N ALA A 75 2.98 -24.33 -11.30
CA ALA A 75 2.52 -25.22 -12.35
C ALA A 75 1.75 -24.43 -13.44
N ALA A 76 0.87 -23.52 -13.03
CA ALA A 76 0.16 -22.64 -13.95
C ALA A 76 1.11 -21.72 -14.74
N GLY A 77 2.13 -21.15 -14.10
CA GLY A 77 3.14 -20.34 -14.77
C GLY A 77 3.93 -21.13 -15.82
N LEU A 78 4.34 -22.36 -15.50
CA LEU A 78 4.99 -23.25 -16.48
C LEU A 78 4.06 -23.64 -17.62
N LEU A 79 2.78 -23.90 -17.33
CA LEU A 79 1.79 -24.21 -18.35
C LEU A 79 1.59 -23.02 -19.30
N VAL A 80 1.49 -21.80 -18.77
CA VAL A 80 1.39 -20.59 -19.60
C VAL A 80 2.63 -20.42 -20.48
N LEU A 81 3.84 -20.65 -19.95
CA LEU A 81 5.06 -20.62 -20.76
C LEU A 81 5.06 -21.69 -21.86
N ALA A 82 4.60 -22.91 -21.54
CA ALA A 82 4.49 -23.99 -22.53
C ALA A 82 3.46 -23.67 -23.61
N LEU A 83 2.31 -23.10 -23.24
CA LEU A 83 1.29 -22.66 -24.20
C LEU A 83 1.80 -21.51 -25.06
N ALA A 84 2.55 -20.58 -24.48
CA ALA A 84 3.12 -19.47 -25.23
C ALA A 84 4.19 -19.94 -26.23
N LEU A 85 5.09 -20.85 -25.84
CA LEU A 85 6.34 -21.11 -26.57
C LEU A 85 6.45 -22.50 -27.22
N LEU A 86 5.51 -23.42 -26.98
CA LEU A 86 5.54 -24.78 -27.55
C LEU A 86 4.26 -25.14 -28.30
N SER A 87 3.21 -24.34 -28.15
CA SER A 87 1.94 -24.59 -28.82
C SER A 87 1.93 -23.95 -30.21
N PRO A 88 0.94 -24.28 -31.05
CA PRO A 88 0.79 -23.65 -32.37
C PRO A 88 0.72 -22.12 -32.35
N LEU A 89 0.46 -21.51 -31.17
CA LEU A 89 0.54 -20.07 -31.00
C LEU A 89 1.91 -19.50 -31.37
N ASP A 90 2.99 -20.25 -31.15
CA ASP A 90 4.36 -19.83 -31.48
C ASP A 90 4.54 -19.67 -32.98
N ALA A 91 4.18 -20.69 -33.75
CA ALA A 91 4.26 -20.61 -35.19
C ALA A 91 3.20 -19.68 -35.82
N MET A 92 2.07 -19.44 -35.13
CA MET A 92 1.10 -18.41 -35.53
C MET A 92 1.66 -17.00 -35.32
N ALA A 93 2.52 -16.78 -34.33
CA ALA A 93 3.10 -15.48 -34.05
C ALA A 93 4.09 -14.99 -35.12
N ASP A 94 4.62 -15.90 -35.93
CA ASP A 94 5.40 -15.54 -37.12
C ASP A 94 4.53 -15.07 -38.30
N GLN A 95 3.23 -15.41 -38.28
CA GLN A 95 2.27 -15.08 -39.34
C GLN A 95 1.34 -13.92 -38.98
N LEU A 96 0.94 -13.82 -37.71
CA LEU A 96 -0.05 -12.89 -37.21
C LEU A 96 0.54 -12.01 -36.13
N PHE A 97 0.40 -10.70 -36.31
CA PHE A 97 0.80 -9.72 -35.31
C PHE A 97 -0.02 -9.85 -34.04
N SER A 98 -1.31 -10.20 -34.15
CA SER A 98 -2.19 -10.45 -33.00
C SER A 98 -1.80 -11.68 -32.19
N ALA A 99 -1.37 -12.78 -32.85
CA ALA A 99 -0.82 -13.96 -32.19
C ALA A 99 0.50 -13.63 -31.49
N HIS A 100 1.37 -12.86 -32.15
CA HIS A 100 2.64 -12.40 -31.59
C HIS A 100 2.44 -11.54 -30.32
N MET A 101 1.51 -10.58 -30.36
CA MET A 101 1.16 -9.80 -29.16
C MET A 101 0.55 -10.66 -28.06
N THR A 102 -0.19 -11.72 -28.41
CA THR A 102 -0.72 -12.68 -27.44
C THR A 102 0.41 -13.42 -26.72
N GLN A 103 1.44 -13.88 -27.44
CA GLN A 103 2.62 -14.49 -26.80
C GLN A 103 3.29 -13.55 -25.81
N HIS A 104 3.60 -12.32 -26.24
CA HIS A 104 4.22 -11.29 -25.40
C HIS A 104 3.39 -11.02 -24.13
N LEU A 105 2.07 -10.92 -24.27
CA LEU A 105 1.15 -10.74 -23.16
C LEU A 105 1.18 -11.94 -22.19
N LEU A 106 1.17 -13.18 -22.69
CA LEU A 106 1.22 -14.38 -21.86
C LEU A 106 2.52 -14.46 -21.06
N LEU A 107 3.67 -14.13 -21.67
CA LEU A 107 4.96 -14.10 -20.99
C LEU A 107 4.99 -13.06 -19.87
N MET A 108 4.61 -11.81 -20.18
CA MET A 108 4.77 -10.67 -19.26
C MET A 108 3.67 -10.55 -18.21
N MET A 109 2.41 -10.78 -18.58
CA MET A 109 1.24 -10.48 -17.74
C MET A 109 0.61 -11.71 -17.09
N ALA A 110 0.90 -12.92 -17.58
CA ALA A 110 0.38 -14.15 -16.99
C ALA A 110 1.50 -15.00 -16.35
N ALA A 111 2.49 -15.45 -17.11
CA ALA A 111 3.55 -16.32 -16.60
C ALA A 111 4.40 -15.64 -15.53
N ALA A 112 4.93 -14.45 -15.80
CA ALA A 112 5.81 -13.75 -14.87
C ALA A 112 5.20 -13.51 -13.47
N PRO A 113 3.99 -12.94 -13.29
CA PRO A 113 3.42 -12.76 -11.95
C PRO A 113 3.14 -14.09 -11.22
N LEU A 114 2.70 -15.13 -11.94
CA LEU A 114 2.51 -16.47 -11.38
C LEU A 114 3.83 -17.05 -10.85
N LEU A 115 4.90 -16.95 -11.64
CA LEU A 115 6.23 -17.42 -11.27
C LEU A 115 6.83 -16.62 -10.10
N VAL A 116 6.63 -15.30 -10.07
CA VAL A 116 7.07 -14.47 -8.93
C VAL A 116 6.34 -14.89 -7.64
N TRP A 117 5.02 -15.10 -7.71
CA TRP A 117 4.22 -15.52 -6.56
C TRP A 117 4.58 -16.92 -6.07
N ALA A 118 4.94 -17.83 -6.98
CA ALA A 118 5.37 -19.19 -6.70
C ALA A 118 6.69 -19.31 -5.92
N ARG A 119 7.57 -18.29 -5.99
CA ARG A 119 8.89 -18.27 -5.33
C ARG A 119 9.81 -19.45 -5.73
N PRO A 120 9.93 -19.79 -7.02
CA PRO A 120 10.61 -21.01 -7.47
C PRO A 120 12.04 -21.11 -6.97
N ALA A 121 12.81 -20.02 -6.99
CA ALA A 121 14.18 -20.01 -6.47
C ALA A 121 14.27 -20.46 -4.99
N THR A 122 13.28 -20.08 -4.16
CA THR A 122 13.27 -20.51 -2.75
C THR A 122 13.08 -22.02 -2.65
N VAL A 123 12.15 -22.59 -3.42
CA VAL A 123 11.83 -24.03 -3.39
C VAL A 123 12.94 -24.87 -4.03
N ILE A 124 13.44 -24.46 -5.20
CA ILE A 124 14.53 -25.15 -5.94
C ILE A 124 15.80 -25.22 -5.09
N LEU A 125 16.12 -24.19 -4.30
CA LEU A 125 17.27 -24.25 -3.40
C LEU A 125 17.19 -25.39 -2.37
N TRP A 126 15.99 -25.88 -2.02
CA TRP A 126 15.81 -27.05 -1.17
C TRP A 126 16.02 -28.38 -1.89
N ALA A 127 16.11 -28.39 -3.22
CA ALA A 127 16.55 -29.54 -3.99
C ALA A 127 18.01 -29.92 -3.67
N PHE A 128 18.78 -29.02 -3.06
CA PHE A 128 20.16 -29.25 -2.66
C PHE A 128 20.30 -29.58 -1.15
N GLY A 129 21.31 -30.38 -0.81
CA GLY A 129 21.61 -30.71 0.60
C GLY A 129 22.06 -29.49 1.41
N ALA A 130 21.89 -29.52 2.74
CA ALA A 130 22.17 -28.36 3.60
C ALA A 130 23.63 -27.86 3.52
N ARG A 131 24.60 -28.77 3.32
CA ARG A 131 26.01 -28.42 3.11
C ARG A 131 26.20 -27.68 1.78
N SER A 132 25.68 -28.21 0.68
CA SER A 132 25.76 -27.61 -0.65
C SER A 132 25.08 -26.24 -0.69
N ARG A 133 23.88 -26.12 -0.11
CA ARG A 133 23.12 -24.87 -0.05
C ARG A 133 23.88 -23.75 0.70
N ARG A 134 24.56 -24.09 1.80
CA ARG A 134 25.41 -23.15 2.55
C ARG A 134 26.69 -22.78 1.80
N ARG A 135 27.31 -23.73 1.09
CA ARG A 135 28.50 -23.45 0.26
C ARG A 135 28.14 -22.52 -0.90
N VAL A 136 27.10 -22.85 -1.66
CA VAL A 136 26.60 -22.01 -2.77
C VAL A 136 26.23 -20.62 -2.25
N GLY A 137 25.49 -20.52 -1.14
CA GLY A 137 25.12 -19.22 -0.58
C GLY A 137 26.31 -18.38 -0.10
N ARG A 138 27.40 -19.00 0.37
CA ARG A 138 28.64 -18.29 0.73
C ARG A 138 29.41 -17.83 -0.50
N ALA A 139 29.61 -18.71 -1.48
CA ALA A 139 30.25 -18.38 -2.75
C ALA A 139 29.52 -17.25 -3.48
N TRP A 140 28.18 -17.31 -3.52
CA TRP A 140 27.31 -16.28 -4.11
C TRP A 140 27.47 -14.89 -3.47
N ARG A 141 27.61 -14.85 -2.14
CA ARG A 141 27.85 -13.59 -1.42
C ARG A 141 29.26 -13.07 -1.66
N ALA A 142 30.26 -13.96 -1.64
CA ALA A 142 31.66 -13.61 -1.85
C ALA A 142 31.94 -13.10 -3.27
N SER A 143 31.28 -13.64 -4.30
CA SER A 143 31.49 -13.25 -5.70
C SER A 143 31.01 -11.84 -6.06
N GLY A 144 30.25 -11.18 -5.17
CA GLY A 144 29.64 -9.88 -5.47
C GLY A 144 28.53 -9.91 -6.52
N LEU A 145 28.34 -11.03 -7.26
CA LEU A 145 27.32 -11.23 -8.29
C LEU A 145 25.90 -11.03 -7.74
N HIS A 146 25.70 -11.29 -6.44
CA HIS A 146 24.46 -10.98 -5.75
C HIS A 146 24.05 -9.50 -5.82
N ARG A 147 25.00 -8.56 -5.98
CA ARG A 147 24.69 -7.13 -6.17
C ARG A 147 24.17 -6.89 -7.58
N ALA A 148 24.83 -7.45 -8.59
CA ALA A 148 24.38 -7.36 -9.99
C ALA A 148 23.00 -7.98 -10.18
N VAL A 149 22.71 -9.14 -9.57
CA VAL A 149 21.36 -9.75 -9.63
C VAL A 149 20.31 -8.97 -8.83
N ARG A 150 20.71 -8.23 -7.79
CA ARG A 150 19.79 -7.40 -7.00
C ARG A 150 19.58 -6.00 -7.59
N ALA A 151 20.48 -5.51 -8.44
CA ALA A 151 20.39 -4.17 -9.02
C ALA A 151 19.13 -3.98 -9.89
N PRO A 152 18.73 -4.93 -10.76
CA PRO A 152 17.45 -4.90 -11.47
C PRO A 152 16.22 -4.93 -10.55
N LEU A 153 16.39 -5.28 -9.27
CA LEU A 153 15.30 -5.32 -8.29
C LEU A 153 15.20 -4.03 -7.46
N SER A 154 15.87 -2.96 -7.87
CA SER A 154 15.53 -1.62 -7.39
C SER A 154 14.31 -1.11 -8.16
N PRO A 155 13.34 -0.43 -7.52
CA PRO A 155 12.09 -0.08 -8.19
C PRO A 155 12.27 0.71 -9.48
N LEU A 156 13.07 1.78 -9.46
CA LEU A 156 13.29 2.60 -10.64
C LEU A 156 13.95 1.82 -11.78
N VAL A 157 14.99 1.03 -11.49
CA VAL A 157 15.66 0.21 -12.52
C VAL A 157 14.71 -0.86 -13.07
N ALA A 158 13.93 -1.53 -12.22
CA ALA A 158 12.94 -2.51 -12.66
C ALA A 158 11.91 -1.90 -13.61
N TRP A 159 11.41 -0.70 -13.26
CA TRP A 159 10.46 0.05 -14.09
C TRP A 159 11.07 0.47 -15.41
N THR A 160 12.27 1.05 -15.39
CA THR A 160 12.99 1.48 -16.60
C THR A 160 13.32 0.30 -17.50
N LEU A 161 13.76 -0.84 -16.95
CA LEU A 161 14.05 -2.04 -17.73
C LEU A 161 12.77 -2.59 -18.36
N PHE A 162 11.71 -2.79 -17.59
CA PHE A 162 10.44 -3.31 -18.11
C PHE A 162 9.84 -2.39 -19.18
N SER A 163 9.74 -1.10 -18.87
CA SER A 163 9.18 -0.09 -19.76
C SER A 163 10.05 0.13 -21.00
N GLY A 164 11.37 0.15 -20.85
CA GLY A 164 12.32 0.34 -21.94
C GLY A 164 12.35 -0.84 -22.89
N VAL A 165 12.41 -2.07 -22.36
CA VAL A 165 12.32 -3.31 -23.16
C VAL A 165 10.98 -3.35 -23.89
N PHE A 166 9.87 -3.07 -23.17
CA PHE A 166 8.55 -2.94 -23.77
C PHE A 166 8.53 -1.97 -24.94
N LEU A 167 8.88 -0.71 -24.72
CA LEU A 167 8.82 0.29 -25.80
C LEU A 167 9.77 -0.04 -26.95
N PHE A 168 10.98 -0.50 -26.66
CA PHE A 168 11.99 -0.80 -27.67
C PHE A 168 11.51 -1.83 -28.70
N TRP A 169 11.00 -2.97 -28.23
CA TRP A 169 10.53 -4.04 -29.10
C TRP A 169 9.24 -3.71 -29.84
N HIS A 170 8.46 -2.74 -29.35
CA HIS A 170 7.29 -2.22 -30.05
C HIS A 170 7.65 -1.10 -31.04
N ILE A 171 8.93 -0.77 -31.27
CA ILE A 171 9.32 0.09 -32.39
C ILE A 171 9.39 -0.78 -33.66
N PRO A 172 8.81 -0.35 -34.81
CA PRO A 172 8.78 -1.17 -36.04
C PRO A 172 10.16 -1.70 -36.51
N GLY A 173 11.23 -0.95 -36.28
CA GLY A 173 12.60 -1.36 -36.64
C GLY A 173 13.09 -2.58 -35.83
N PRO A 174 13.29 -2.43 -34.51
CA PRO A 174 13.63 -3.54 -33.62
C PRO A 174 12.69 -4.74 -33.71
N TYR A 175 11.38 -4.48 -33.81
CA TYR A 175 10.38 -5.50 -34.04
C TYR A 175 10.70 -6.36 -35.28
N GLY A 176 10.99 -5.69 -36.40
CA GLY A 176 11.37 -6.39 -37.62
C GLY A 176 12.69 -7.16 -37.52
N TRP A 177 13.57 -6.86 -36.55
CA TRP A 177 14.80 -7.63 -36.33
C TRP A 177 14.50 -9.00 -35.73
N ALA A 178 13.56 -9.07 -34.78
CA ALA A 178 13.14 -10.32 -34.16
C ALA A 178 12.58 -11.29 -35.20
N LEU A 179 11.69 -10.82 -36.08
CA LEU A 179 11.07 -11.66 -37.11
C LEU A 179 12.03 -12.14 -38.22
N ARG A 180 13.25 -11.61 -38.30
CA ARG A 180 14.26 -12.05 -39.27
C ARG A 180 15.31 -12.97 -38.67
N SER A 181 15.31 -13.17 -37.36
CA SER A 181 16.32 -13.98 -36.68
C SER A 181 15.75 -14.62 -35.41
N GLU A 182 15.71 -15.96 -35.41
CA GLU A 182 15.31 -16.77 -34.24
C GLU A 182 16.08 -16.36 -32.98
N THR A 183 17.39 -16.11 -33.08
CA THR A 183 18.21 -15.66 -31.94
C THR A 183 17.76 -14.30 -31.39
N VAL A 184 17.37 -13.37 -32.26
CA VAL A 184 16.88 -12.05 -31.84
C VAL A 184 15.48 -12.16 -31.25
N HIS A 185 14.62 -13.00 -31.84
CA HIS A 185 13.29 -13.32 -31.29
C HIS A 185 13.38 -13.97 -29.91
N ALA A 186 14.30 -14.93 -29.73
CA ALA A 186 14.58 -15.54 -28.42
C ALA A 186 15.11 -14.51 -27.42
N ALA A 187 15.95 -13.57 -27.86
CA ALA A 187 16.46 -12.48 -27.01
C ALA A 187 15.34 -11.50 -26.61
N GLU A 188 14.41 -11.20 -27.52
CA GLU A 188 13.20 -10.42 -27.26
C GLU A 188 12.34 -11.10 -26.18
N HIS A 189 11.93 -12.35 -26.40
CA HIS A 189 11.16 -13.14 -25.44
C HIS A 189 11.84 -13.26 -24.07
N LEU A 190 13.14 -13.53 -24.05
CA LEU A 190 13.91 -13.59 -22.81
C LEU A 190 13.94 -12.24 -22.10
N SER A 191 14.12 -11.15 -22.83
CA SER A 191 14.14 -9.79 -22.27
C SER A 191 12.78 -9.40 -21.68
N PHE A 192 11.67 -9.77 -22.32
CA PHE A 192 10.33 -9.60 -21.79
C PHE A 192 10.12 -10.38 -20.50
N LEU A 193 10.44 -11.67 -20.49
CA LEU A 193 10.26 -12.51 -19.31
C LEU A 193 11.13 -12.00 -18.14
N VAL A 194 12.41 -11.72 -18.37
CA VAL A 194 13.33 -11.28 -17.32
C VAL A 194 12.94 -9.92 -16.74
N SER A 195 12.60 -8.95 -17.59
CA SER A 195 12.18 -7.63 -17.13
C SER A 195 10.83 -7.68 -16.41
N ALA A 196 9.89 -8.50 -16.89
CA ALA A 196 8.60 -8.72 -16.23
C ALA A 196 8.77 -9.38 -14.85
N LEU A 197 9.63 -10.39 -14.72
CA LEU A 197 9.94 -11.01 -13.42
C LEU A 197 10.50 -9.98 -12.43
N ALA A 198 11.35 -9.05 -12.88
CA ALA A 198 11.86 -7.96 -12.05
C ALA A 198 10.73 -7.00 -11.62
N PHE A 199 9.92 -6.53 -12.57
CA PHE A 199 8.77 -5.66 -12.32
C PHE A 199 7.78 -6.28 -11.33
N TRP A 200 7.32 -7.50 -11.59
CA TRP A 200 6.35 -8.19 -10.74
C TRP A 200 6.93 -8.53 -9.37
N THR A 201 8.24 -8.68 -9.22
CA THR A 201 8.89 -8.82 -7.91
C THR A 201 8.72 -7.56 -7.05
N ILE A 202 8.73 -6.36 -7.64
CA ILE A 202 8.45 -5.09 -6.95
C ILE A 202 6.98 -5.00 -6.55
N VAL A 203 6.06 -5.47 -7.40
CA VAL A 203 4.61 -5.37 -7.17
C VAL A 203 4.12 -6.40 -6.13
N ILE A 204 4.52 -7.67 -6.28
CA ILE A 204 4.01 -8.80 -5.48
C ILE A 204 4.74 -8.94 -4.14
N GLU A 205 6.05 -8.70 -4.15
CA GLU A 205 6.95 -8.77 -2.99
C GLU A 205 6.95 -10.15 -2.30
N PRO A 206 7.42 -11.21 -3.00
CA PRO A 206 7.34 -12.59 -2.52
C PRO A 206 8.03 -12.85 -1.17
N SER A 207 9.00 -12.03 -0.78
CA SER A 207 9.73 -12.16 0.50
C SER A 207 8.99 -11.57 1.70
N GLY A 208 7.88 -10.85 1.47
CA GLY A 208 7.12 -10.14 2.50
C GLY A 208 7.76 -8.83 2.98
N ARG A 209 8.97 -8.48 2.49
CA ARG A 209 9.62 -7.20 2.80
C ARG A 209 9.35 -6.23 1.67
N ARG A 210 8.52 -5.22 1.94
CA ARG A 210 8.16 -4.24 0.91
C ARG A 210 9.35 -3.41 0.47
N ARG A 211 9.46 -3.15 -0.83
CA ARG A 211 10.47 -2.25 -1.42
C ARG A 211 9.89 -0.86 -1.67
N LEU A 212 8.57 -0.77 -1.85
CA LEU A 212 7.81 0.47 -1.98
C LEU A 212 6.68 0.50 -0.95
N ALA A 213 6.32 1.70 -0.49
CA ALA A 213 5.07 1.91 0.24
C ALA A 213 3.87 1.61 -0.67
N HIS A 214 2.69 1.33 -0.11
CA HIS A 214 1.52 0.92 -0.91
C HIS A 214 1.12 1.97 -1.95
N ALA A 215 1.04 3.24 -1.54
CA ALA A 215 0.77 4.35 -2.45
C ALA A 215 1.81 4.44 -3.59
N ALA A 216 3.10 4.29 -3.27
CA ALA A 216 4.16 4.29 -4.28
C ALA A 216 4.06 3.08 -5.22
N THR A 217 3.67 1.90 -4.73
CA THR A 217 3.38 0.73 -5.58
C THR A 217 2.19 0.98 -6.52
N LEU A 218 1.14 1.70 -6.07
CA LEU A 218 0.01 2.05 -6.92
C LEU A 218 0.43 3.00 -8.04
N VAL A 219 1.18 4.07 -7.72
CA VAL A 219 1.74 4.98 -8.72
C VAL A 219 2.62 4.24 -9.71
N PHE A 220 3.46 3.31 -9.21
CA PHE A 220 4.32 2.46 -10.03
C PHE A 220 3.52 1.63 -11.05
N ILE A 221 2.44 0.96 -10.61
CA ILE A 221 1.56 0.18 -11.50
C ILE A 221 0.84 1.09 -12.50
N VAL A 222 0.25 2.19 -12.04
CA VAL A 222 -0.52 3.11 -12.89
C VAL A 222 0.38 3.76 -13.94
N ALA A 223 1.58 4.20 -13.57
CA ALA A 223 2.53 4.77 -14.51
C ALA A 223 2.91 3.77 -15.61
N THR A 224 3.15 2.51 -15.25
CA THR A 224 3.40 1.45 -16.24
C THR A 224 2.17 1.17 -17.11
N ALA A 225 0.96 1.15 -16.53
CA ALA A 225 -0.27 0.91 -17.28
C ALA A 225 -0.53 2.02 -18.31
N VAL A 226 -0.36 3.28 -17.92
CA VAL A 226 -0.48 4.44 -18.84
C VAL A 226 0.56 4.36 -19.94
N LEU A 227 1.82 4.12 -19.60
CA LEU A 227 2.90 4.04 -20.58
C LEU A 227 2.68 2.91 -21.59
N SER A 228 2.31 1.72 -21.11
CA SER A 228 2.10 0.54 -21.95
C SER A 228 0.83 0.61 -22.80
N ALA A 229 -0.16 1.41 -22.40
CA ALA A 229 -1.35 1.66 -23.21
C ALA A 229 -1.05 2.47 -24.49
N LEU A 230 0.03 3.28 -24.52
CA LEU A 230 0.31 4.17 -25.64
C LEU A 230 0.54 3.41 -26.96
N PRO A 231 1.43 2.39 -27.05
CA PRO A 231 1.59 1.64 -28.29
C PRO A 231 0.31 0.87 -28.68
N GLY A 232 -0.47 0.40 -27.71
CA GLY A 232 -1.68 -0.39 -27.97
C GLY A 232 -2.78 0.46 -28.59
N ALA A 233 -3.02 1.64 -28.01
CA ALA A 233 -3.92 2.62 -28.58
C ALA A 233 -3.43 3.12 -29.95
N LEU A 234 -2.13 3.32 -30.13
CA LEU A 234 -1.56 3.72 -31.43
C LEU A 234 -1.83 2.68 -32.51
N MET A 235 -1.59 1.40 -32.24
CA MET A 235 -1.82 0.30 -33.19
C MET A 235 -3.31 0.12 -33.52
N LEU A 236 -4.17 0.24 -32.51
CA LEU A 236 -5.62 0.12 -32.62
C LEU A 236 -6.26 1.27 -33.41
N LEU A 237 -5.76 2.50 -33.22
CA LEU A 237 -6.35 3.70 -33.82
C LEU A 237 -5.66 4.14 -35.12
N ALA A 238 -4.58 3.47 -35.52
CA ALA A 238 -3.87 3.81 -36.75
C ALA A 238 -4.79 3.59 -37.97
N PRO A 239 -4.84 4.53 -38.94
CA PRO A 239 -5.63 4.38 -40.16
C PRO A 239 -4.93 3.53 -41.24
N ARG A 240 -3.68 3.10 -40.98
CA ARG A 240 -2.84 2.34 -41.91
C ARG A 240 -1.96 1.35 -41.15
N PRO A 241 -1.57 0.21 -41.77
CA PRO A 241 -0.65 -0.72 -41.14
C PRO A 241 0.72 -0.08 -40.93
N LEU A 242 1.18 -0.11 -39.68
CA LEU A 242 2.50 0.29 -39.21
C LEU A 242 3.49 -0.89 -39.29
N TYR A 243 3.01 -2.13 -39.14
CA TYR A 243 3.78 -3.37 -39.19
C TYR A 243 3.40 -4.19 -40.43
N ALA A 244 3.98 -3.85 -41.58
CA ALA A 244 3.68 -4.53 -42.84
C ALA A 244 4.24 -5.96 -42.94
N VAL A 245 5.12 -6.37 -42.03
CA VAL A 245 5.81 -7.67 -42.04
C VAL A 245 4.86 -8.87 -41.96
N HIS A 246 3.71 -8.71 -41.28
CA HIS A 246 2.68 -9.75 -41.15
C HIS A 246 1.62 -9.72 -42.25
N ALA A 247 1.78 -8.88 -43.27
CA ALA A 247 0.71 -8.67 -44.25
C ALA A 247 0.32 -9.94 -45.02
N GLN A 248 1.29 -10.80 -45.35
CA GLN A 248 1.04 -12.06 -46.05
C GLN A 248 0.39 -13.10 -45.12
N GLY A 249 0.85 -13.19 -43.87
CA GLY A 249 0.27 -14.10 -42.88
C GLY A 249 -1.16 -13.69 -42.52
N ALA A 250 -1.42 -12.41 -42.24
CA ALA A 250 -2.78 -11.89 -42.02
C ALA A 250 -3.73 -12.28 -43.17
N ALA A 251 -3.30 -12.11 -44.42
CA ALA A 251 -4.11 -12.47 -45.58
C ALA A 251 -4.42 -13.97 -45.66
N ALA A 252 -3.48 -14.85 -45.28
CA ALA A 252 -3.70 -16.29 -45.23
C ALA A 252 -4.77 -16.71 -44.20
N TRP A 253 -4.99 -15.88 -43.19
CA TRP A 253 -6.03 -16.02 -42.17
C TRP A 253 -7.30 -15.22 -42.48
N GLY A 254 -7.41 -14.64 -43.67
CA GLY A 254 -8.58 -13.88 -44.10
C GLY A 254 -8.70 -12.49 -43.45
N LEU A 255 -7.63 -12.00 -42.83
CA LEU A 255 -7.55 -10.67 -42.24
C LEU A 255 -6.79 -9.71 -43.15
N SER A 256 -7.19 -8.46 -43.20
CA SER A 256 -6.32 -7.40 -43.72
C SER A 256 -5.17 -7.14 -42.73
N PRO A 257 -4.00 -6.64 -43.20
CA PRO A 257 -2.89 -6.30 -42.31
C PRO A 257 -3.26 -5.21 -41.28
N LEU A 258 -4.24 -4.36 -41.62
CA LEU A 258 -4.74 -3.34 -40.71
C LEU A 258 -5.60 -3.95 -39.60
N GLU A 259 -6.52 -4.87 -39.93
CA GLU A 259 -7.37 -5.56 -38.94
C GLU A 259 -6.55 -6.38 -37.95
N ASP A 260 -5.58 -7.15 -38.42
CA ASP A 260 -4.68 -7.92 -37.54
C ASP A 260 -3.87 -7.01 -36.61
N GLN A 261 -3.41 -5.86 -37.13
CA GLN A 261 -2.75 -4.85 -36.30
C GLN A 261 -3.64 -4.26 -35.23
N GLN A 262 -4.88 -3.91 -35.59
CA GLN A 262 -5.83 -3.31 -34.66
C GLN A 262 -6.22 -4.31 -33.58
N LEU A 263 -6.43 -5.58 -33.94
CA LEU A 263 -6.65 -6.67 -33.00
C LEU A 263 -5.47 -6.84 -32.04
N ALA A 264 -4.24 -6.81 -32.54
CA ALA A 264 -3.04 -6.86 -31.72
C ALA A 264 -2.95 -5.68 -30.73
N GLY A 265 -3.29 -4.47 -31.17
CA GLY A 265 -3.39 -3.28 -30.32
C GLY A 265 -4.43 -3.43 -29.22
N LEU A 266 -5.59 -4.02 -29.53
CA LEU A 266 -6.65 -4.33 -28.57
C LEU A 266 -6.20 -5.37 -27.53
N ILE A 267 -5.58 -6.46 -27.97
CA ILE A 267 -5.03 -7.53 -27.11
C ILE A 267 -3.96 -6.98 -26.18
N MET A 268 -3.09 -6.11 -26.68
CA MET A 268 -2.05 -5.49 -25.87
C MET A 268 -2.63 -4.51 -24.85
N TRP A 269 -3.71 -3.79 -25.18
CA TRP A 269 -4.26 -2.77 -24.31
C TRP A 269 -5.21 -3.34 -23.24
N VAL A 270 -6.28 -4.04 -23.63
CA VAL A 270 -7.40 -4.36 -22.74
C VAL A 270 -7.02 -5.46 -21.73
N PRO A 271 -6.61 -6.68 -22.16
CA PRO A 271 -6.12 -7.71 -21.25
C PRO A 271 -5.01 -7.24 -20.29
N ALA A 272 -3.98 -6.55 -20.80
CA ALA A 272 -2.90 -6.04 -19.95
C ALA A 272 -3.40 -5.03 -18.92
N GLY A 273 -4.27 -4.10 -19.36
CA GLY A 273 -4.92 -3.12 -18.49
C GLY A 273 -5.70 -3.77 -17.36
N LEU A 274 -6.46 -4.83 -17.65
CA LEU A 274 -7.21 -5.58 -16.64
C LEU A 274 -6.28 -6.22 -15.59
N VAL A 275 -5.14 -6.77 -16.01
CA VAL A 275 -4.13 -7.34 -15.09
C VAL A 275 -3.55 -6.25 -14.20
N TYR A 276 -3.23 -5.06 -14.73
CA TYR A 276 -2.76 -3.93 -13.93
C TYR A 276 -3.81 -3.41 -12.96
N VAL A 277 -5.07 -3.29 -13.38
CA VAL A 277 -6.20 -2.88 -12.52
C VAL A 277 -6.40 -3.88 -11.40
N ALA A 278 -6.38 -5.19 -11.70
CA ALA A 278 -6.50 -6.23 -10.68
C ALA A 278 -5.33 -6.16 -9.67
N ALA A 279 -4.10 -5.98 -10.14
CA ALA A 279 -2.93 -5.81 -9.28
C ALA A 279 -3.04 -4.56 -8.40
N ALA A 280 -3.45 -3.42 -8.97
CA ALA A 280 -3.66 -2.18 -8.25
C ALA A 280 -4.76 -2.33 -7.20
N ALA A 281 -5.89 -2.97 -7.54
CA ALA A 281 -6.97 -3.25 -6.61
C ALA A 281 -6.50 -4.12 -5.44
N VAL A 282 -5.72 -5.18 -5.70
CA VAL A 282 -5.13 -6.01 -4.63
C VAL A 282 -4.21 -5.20 -3.73
N VAL A 283 -3.33 -4.37 -4.29
CA VAL A 283 -2.42 -3.50 -3.51
C VAL A 283 -3.20 -2.47 -2.70
N PHE A 284 -4.24 -1.87 -3.28
CA PHE A 284 -5.10 -0.91 -2.62
C PHE A 284 -5.87 -1.54 -1.45
N LEU A 285 -6.47 -2.72 -1.63
CA LEU A 285 -7.13 -3.46 -0.56
C LEU A 285 -6.16 -3.86 0.55
N ARG A 286 -4.91 -4.20 0.22
CA ARG A 286 -3.85 -4.45 1.21
C ARG A 286 -3.46 -3.17 1.95
N TRP A 287 -3.45 -2.03 1.25
CA TRP A 287 -3.17 -0.74 1.85
C TRP A 287 -4.24 -0.33 2.88
N LEU A 288 -5.53 -0.48 2.54
CA LEU A 288 -6.63 -0.19 3.46
C LEU A 288 -6.53 -1.00 4.75
N LYS A 289 -6.32 -2.33 4.62
CA LYS A 289 -6.14 -3.22 5.77
C LYS A 289 -4.92 -2.86 6.62
N ALA A 290 -3.83 -2.45 5.98
CA ALA A 290 -2.62 -2.01 6.68
C ALA A 290 -2.84 -0.66 7.39
N GLY A 291 -3.63 0.24 6.80
CA GLY A 291 -4.00 1.54 7.38
C GLY A 291 -4.83 1.39 8.64
N GLU A 292 -5.84 0.51 8.63
CA GLU A 292 -6.64 0.18 9.82
C GLU A 292 -5.77 -0.38 10.96
N ALA A 293 -4.87 -1.32 10.64
CA ALA A 293 -3.94 -1.88 11.62
C ALA A 293 -2.97 -0.81 12.18
N GLN A 294 -2.51 0.11 11.35
CA GLN A 294 -1.67 1.22 11.78
C GLN A 294 -2.42 2.21 12.68
N ALA A 295 -3.67 2.54 12.34
CA ALA A 295 -4.52 3.42 13.14
C ALA A 295 -4.79 2.83 14.53
N LEU A 296 -5.12 1.53 14.61
CA LEU A 296 -5.27 0.82 15.88
C LEU A 296 -3.98 0.83 16.70
N ARG A 297 -2.83 0.55 16.08
CA ARG A 297 -1.52 0.59 16.77
C ARG A 297 -1.21 1.99 17.32
N ASN A 298 -1.45 3.03 16.51
CA ASN A 298 -1.25 4.42 16.94
C ASN A 298 -2.20 4.78 18.08
N ALA A 299 -3.47 4.39 18.01
CA ALA A 299 -4.43 4.60 19.09
C ALA A 299 -3.99 3.92 20.40
N VAL A 300 -3.53 2.68 20.33
CA VAL A 300 -2.97 1.96 21.51
C VAL A 300 -1.76 2.69 22.07
N LEU A 301 -0.82 3.13 21.23
CA LEU A 301 0.35 3.88 21.68
C LEU A 301 -0.02 5.22 22.33
N VAL A 302 -1.00 5.94 21.76
CA VAL A 302 -1.53 7.17 22.34
C VAL A 302 -2.20 6.89 23.68
N LEU A 303 -3.02 5.85 23.79
CA LEU A 303 -3.66 5.47 25.05
C LEU A 303 -2.64 5.06 26.11
N LEU A 304 -1.59 4.33 25.75
CA LEU A 304 -0.49 3.98 26.66
C LEU A 304 0.30 5.22 27.09
N ALA A 305 0.58 6.14 26.17
CA ALA A 305 1.26 7.40 26.48
C ALA A 305 0.39 8.30 27.38
N MET A 306 -0.92 8.37 27.13
CA MET A 306 -1.88 9.05 27.98
C MET A 306 -1.96 8.41 29.37
N GLY A 307 -1.97 7.08 29.45
CA GLY A 307 -1.92 6.36 30.73
C GLY A 307 -0.64 6.63 31.52
N ALA A 308 0.51 6.64 30.86
CA ALA A 308 1.79 6.98 31.48
C ALA A 308 1.85 8.45 31.94
N ALA A 309 1.36 9.38 31.12
CA ALA A 309 1.27 10.80 31.46
C ALA A 309 0.29 11.05 32.63
N ALA A 310 -0.84 10.35 32.67
CA ALA A 310 -1.80 10.40 33.78
C ALA A 310 -1.21 9.82 35.07
N GLY A 311 -0.43 8.74 34.99
CA GLY A 311 0.30 8.17 36.12
C GLY A 311 1.35 9.13 36.70
N LEU A 312 2.09 9.84 35.83
CA LEU A 312 3.05 10.87 36.23
C LEU A 312 2.36 12.10 36.83
N ALA A 313 1.26 12.56 36.23
CA ALA A 313 0.48 13.69 36.73
C ALA A 313 -0.22 13.39 38.07
N ALA A 314 -0.64 12.14 38.31
CA ALA A 314 -1.20 11.72 39.59
C ALA A 314 -0.17 11.77 40.73
N CYS A 315 1.12 11.52 40.45
CA CYS A 315 2.20 11.70 41.42
C CYS A 315 2.46 13.19 41.74
N ASP A 316 2.26 14.10 40.77
CA ASP A 316 2.49 15.54 40.93
C ASP A 316 1.32 16.26 41.64
N GLN A 317 0.06 15.86 41.36
CA GLN A 317 -1.12 16.43 42.02
C GLN A 317 -1.20 16.12 43.52
N GLY A 318 -0.61 14.99 43.97
CA GLY A 318 -0.47 14.69 45.40
C GLY A 318 0.38 15.71 46.16
N HIS A 319 1.28 16.41 45.49
CA HIS A 319 2.19 17.41 46.09
C HIS A 319 1.72 18.86 45.88
N ALA A 320 1.04 19.15 44.77
CA ALA A 320 0.51 20.49 44.46
C ALA A 320 -0.77 20.83 45.26
N GLY A 321 -1.70 19.88 45.43
CA GLY A 321 -2.93 20.08 46.21
C GLY A 321 -2.68 20.31 47.71
N ALA A 322 -1.64 19.67 48.26
CA ALA A 322 -1.20 19.85 49.63
C ALA A 322 -0.51 21.22 49.87
N ARG A 323 0.10 21.82 48.84
CA ARG A 323 0.78 23.13 48.93
C ARG A 323 -0.14 24.33 48.72
N ALA A 324 -1.20 24.21 47.92
CA ALA A 324 -2.16 25.30 47.68
C ALA A 324 -3.12 25.53 48.87
N ALA A 325 -3.56 24.45 49.52
CA ALA A 325 -4.41 24.54 50.72
C ALA A 325 -3.66 25.12 51.94
N ALA A 326 -2.33 25.03 51.96
CA ALA A 326 -1.49 25.50 53.07
C ALA A 326 -1.16 27.01 53.03
N ARG A 327 -1.58 27.76 52.00
CA ARG A 327 -1.15 29.16 51.79
C ARG A 327 -2.24 30.23 51.81
N VAL A 328 -3.52 29.89 51.98
CA VAL A 328 -4.57 30.93 52.03
C VAL A 328 -4.55 31.59 53.41
N ALA A 329 -3.90 32.74 53.52
CA ALA A 329 -3.87 33.54 54.73
C ALA A 329 -5.22 34.29 54.88
N GLY A 330 -6.21 33.62 55.48
CA GLY A 330 -7.54 34.21 55.74
C GLY A 330 -8.41 33.26 56.56
N ASP A 331 -9.43 33.80 57.22
CA ASP A 331 -10.42 33.05 58.02
C ASP A 331 -11.70 32.81 57.19
N PRO A 332 -11.99 31.56 56.80
CA PRO A 332 -13.18 31.23 56.03
C PRO A 332 -14.50 31.65 56.71
N SER A 333 -14.56 31.68 58.04
CA SER A 333 -15.77 32.05 58.77
C SER A 333 -16.06 33.55 58.62
N ARG A 334 -15.01 34.39 58.67
CA ARG A 334 -15.11 35.82 58.35
C ARG A 334 -15.40 36.04 56.87
N GLY A 335 -14.80 35.25 55.99
CA GLY A 335 -15.10 35.25 54.55
C GLY A 335 -16.58 35.06 54.25
N ALA A 336 -17.22 34.07 54.87
CA ALA A 336 -18.66 33.82 54.74
C ALA A 336 -19.54 35.02 55.20
N ALA A 337 -19.11 35.75 56.23
CA ALA A 337 -19.80 36.96 56.69
C ALA A 337 -19.59 38.14 55.71
N LEU A 338 -18.38 38.31 55.19
CA LEU A 338 -18.04 39.36 54.23
C LEU A 338 -18.76 39.15 52.88
N ILE A 339 -18.85 37.91 52.39
CA ILE A 339 -19.60 37.57 51.17
C ILE A 339 -21.07 37.97 51.29
N ARG A 340 -21.67 37.81 52.48
CA ARG A 340 -23.03 38.28 52.77
C ARG A 340 -23.09 39.81 52.83
N ARG A 341 -22.15 40.45 53.52
CA ARG A 341 -22.09 41.91 53.70
C ARG A 341 -21.93 42.67 52.38
N PHE A 342 -21.03 42.20 51.51
CA PHE A 342 -20.81 42.78 50.18
C PHE A 342 -21.85 42.33 49.15
N GLY A 343 -22.84 41.52 49.55
CA GLY A 343 -23.95 41.15 48.67
C GLY A 343 -23.56 40.28 47.48
N CYS A 344 -22.44 39.55 47.52
CA CYS A 344 -21.96 38.75 46.39
C CYS A 344 -23.00 37.70 45.93
N GLY A 345 -23.86 37.26 46.85
CA GLY A 345 -24.94 36.32 46.59
C GLY A 345 -26.08 36.84 45.71
N SER A 346 -26.17 38.15 45.48
CA SER A 346 -27.11 38.75 44.53
C SER A 346 -26.73 38.47 43.08
N CYS A 347 -25.43 38.32 42.80
CA CYS A 347 -24.89 38.04 41.48
C CYS A 347 -24.47 36.58 41.29
N HIS A 348 -24.01 35.90 42.35
CA HIS A 348 -23.46 34.55 42.26
C HIS A 348 -24.23 33.51 43.08
N ILE A 349 -24.27 32.28 42.57
CA ILE A 349 -24.56 31.09 43.38
C ILE A 349 -23.32 30.73 44.19
N ILE A 350 -23.45 30.67 45.52
CA ILE A 350 -22.32 30.36 46.41
C ILE A 350 -22.74 29.24 47.40
N PRO A 351 -22.21 28.01 47.22
CA PRO A 351 -22.48 26.90 48.15
C PRO A 351 -22.14 27.25 49.60
N GLY A 352 -23.00 26.84 50.53
CA GLY A 352 -22.84 27.12 51.96
C GLY A 352 -23.47 28.44 52.44
N LEU A 353 -24.00 29.28 51.52
CA LEU A 353 -24.72 30.51 51.85
C LEU A 353 -26.14 30.46 51.29
N ALA A 354 -27.13 30.21 52.15
CA ALA A 354 -28.52 29.90 51.75
C ALA A 354 -29.18 30.95 50.84
N ALA A 355 -28.84 32.24 51.01
CA ALA A 355 -29.40 33.36 50.24
C ALA A 355 -28.61 33.72 48.96
N ALA A 356 -27.48 33.06 48.68
CA ALA A 356 -26.65 33.34 47.51
C ALA A 356 -27.09 32.51 46.30
N ARG A 357 -28.03 33.04 45.51
CA ARG A 357 -28.63 32.38 44.33
C ARG A 357 -28.60 33.23 43.06
N GLY A 358 -27.78 34.28 43.02
CA GLY A 358 -27.65 35.15 41.87
C GLY A 358 -27.12 34.45 40.62
N LEU A 359 -27.59 34.86 39.45
CA LEU A 359 -27.21 34.31 38.14
C LEU A 359 -26.61 35.35 37.20
N VAL A 360 -26.39 36.57 37.67
CA VAL A 360 -25.77 37.66 36.89
C VAL A 360 -24.29 37.35 36.63
N GLY A 361 -23.60 36.81 37.64
CA GLY A 361 -22.26 36.28 37.52
C GLY A 361 -22.25 34.74 37.45
N PRO A 362 -21.13 34.12 37.04
CA PRO A 362 -21.02 32.67 36.99
C PRO A 362 -21.19 32.05 38.38
N PRO A 363 -21.78 30.85 38.51
CA PRO A 363 -21.86 30.17 39.81
C PRO A 363 -20.45 29.93 40.36
N LEU A 364 -20.25 30.02 41.67
CA LEU A 364 -18.96 29.77 42.35
C LEU A 364 -18.90 28.36 42.95
N ILE A 365 -19.57 27.40 42.32
CA ILE A 365 -19.50 25.97 42.66
C ILE A 365 -18.11 25.40 42.33
N ALA A 366 -17.67 24.43 43.13
CA ALA A 366 -16.37 23.75 43.03
C ALA A 366 -15.20 24.71 42.78
N PHE A 367 -15.24 25.87 43.44
CA PHE A 367 -14.36 27.00 43.14
C PHE A 367 -12.88 26.61 43.27
N SER A 368 -12.52 25.79 44.26
CA SER A 368 -11.14 25.37 44.49
C SER A 368 -10.54 24.54 43.34
N ARG A 369 -11.37 23.96 42.46
CA ARG A 369 -10.91 23.15 41.31
C ARG A 369 -10.75 23.96 40.02
N ARG A 370 -11.09 25.25 40.04
CA ARG A 370 -11.00 26.10 38.85
C ARG A 370 -9.55 26.33 38.49
N VAL A 371 -9.29 26.34 37.19
CA VAL A 371 -7.94 26.64 36.66
C VAL A 371 -7.77 28.14 36.45
N TYR A 372 -8.85 28.86 36.09
CA TYR A 372 -8.81 30.29 35.77
C TYR A 372 -9.85 31.12 36.55
N LEU A 373 -9.48 32.36 36.83
CA LEU A 373 -10.31 33.44 37.39
C LEU A 373 -10.62 34.44 36.27
N ALA A 374 -11.90 34.80 36.13
CA ALA A 374 -12.40 35.71 35.09
C ALA A 374 -11.97 35.34 33.65
N GLY A 375 -11.55 34.09 33.42
CA GLY A 375 -11.04 33.60 32.14
C GLY A 375 -9.62 34.08 31.76
N VAL A 376 -8.96 34.88 32.61
CA VAL A 376 -7.71 35.56 32.27
C VAL A 376 -6.55 35.30 33.23
N LEU A 377 -6.81 35.03 34.51
CA LEU A 377 -5.77 34.80 35.51
C LEU A 377 -5.75 33.34 35.99
N PRO A 378 -4.58 32.73 36.23
CA PRO A 378 -4.49 31.46 36.95
C PRO A 378 -5.13 31.56 38.34
N ASN A 379 -5.85 30.52 38.76
CA ASN A 379 -6.54 30.48 40.05
C ASN A 379 -5.58 30.25 41.23
N THR A 380 -4.91 31.31 41.66
CA THR A 380 -4.09 31.35 42.87
C THR A 380 -4.70 32.29 43.93
N PRO A 381 -4.42 32.09 45.24
CA PRO A 381 -4.94 32.95 46.29
C PRO A 381 -4.64 34.43 46.06
N ASP A 382 -3.40 34.75 45.67
CA ASP A 382 -2.97 36.13 45.41
C ASP A 382 -3.72 36.76 44.22
N ASN A 383 -3.93 35.99 43.15
CA ASN A 383 -4.68 36.46 41.98
C ASN A 383 -6.16 36.67 42.31
N LEU A 384 -6.74 35.83 43.17
CA LEU A 384 -8.11 35.99 43.63
C LEU A 384 -8.26 37.24 44.50
N VAL A 385 -7.32 37.47 45.42
CA VAL A 385 -7.28 38.70 46.23
C VAL A 385 -7.19 39.92 45.33
N ALA A 386 -6.29 39.91 44.33
CA ALA A 386 -6.16 40.99 43.37
C ALA A 386 -7.46 41.24 42.56
N TRP A 387 -8.14 40.17 42.14
CA TRP A 387 -9.41 40.24 41.42
C TRP A 387 -10.54 40.82 42.28
N LEU A 388 -10.66 40.41 43.53
CA LEU A 388 -11.71 40.89 44.44
C LEU A 388 -11.56 42.38 44.78
N ARG A 389 -10.32 42.87 44.85
CA ARG A 389 -10.03 44.28 45.15
C ARG A 389 -10.32 45.21 43.97
N ASP A 390 -9.96 44.80 42.76
CA ASP A 390 -10.06 45.65 41.57
C ASP A 390 -10.35 44.83 40.29
N PRO A 391 -11.59 44.38 40.11
CA PRO A 391 -11.96 43.56 38.95
C PRO A 391 -11.89 44.35 37.64
N GLN A 392 -12.17 45.66 37.66
CA GLN A 392 -12.18 46.53 36.47
C GLN A 392 -10.77 46.77 35.92
N ARG A 393 -9.74 46.85 36.77
CA ARG A 393 -8.35 46.93 36.31
C ARG A 393 -7.88 45.65 35.61
N ILE A 394 -8.39 44.48 36.02
CA ILE A 394 -7.97 43.18 35.46
C ILE A 394 -8.73 42.87 34.18
N VAL A 395 -10.05 43.06 34.16
CA VAL A 395 -10.89 42.92 32.96
C VAL A 395 -11.73 44.17 32.78
N PRO A 396 -11.24 45.19 32.05
CA PRO A 396 -12.00 46.43 31.84
C PRO A 396 -13.37 46.17 31.20
N GLY A 397 -14.43 46.75 31.77
CA GLY A 397 -15.79 46.65 31.24
C GLY A 397 -16.55 45.37 31.65
N ASN A 398 -16.02 44.58 32.57
CA ASN A 398 -16.76 43.45 33.14
C ASN A 398 -17.91 43.93 34.05
N VAL A 399 -18.87 43.04 34.34
CA VAL A 399 -20.09 43.40 35.10
C VAL A 399 -19.86 43.47 36.61
N MET A 400 -18.76 42.93 37.14
CA MET A 400 -18.41 42.99 38.56
C MET A 400 -17.83 44.37 38.90
N PRO A 401 -18.53 45.20 39.71
CA PRO A 401 -18.05 46.54 40.02
C PRO A 401 -16.91 46.51 41.06
N ALA A 402 -16.21 47.63 41.22
CA ALA A 402 -15.26 47.80 42.31
C ALA A 402 -16.02 47.94 43.63
N MET A 403 -15.95 46.91 44.48
CA MET A 403 -16.74 46.80 45.72
C MET A 403 -16.10 47.48 46.94
N GLY A 404 -14.90 48.07 46.78
CA GLY A 404 -14.15 48.69 47.88
C GLY A 404 -13.64 47.69 48.92
N ILE A 405 -13.41 46.42 48.51
CA ILE A 405 -12.90 45.35 49.37
C ILE A 405 -11.40 45.59 49.61
N ASP A 406 -10.98 45.63 50.87
CA ASP A 406 -9.56 45.75 51.23
C ASP A 406 -8.82 44.40 51.13
N GLU A 407 -7.50 44.42 51.30
CA GLU A 407 -6.66 43.22 51.14
C GLU A 407 -6.97 42.11 52.14
N GLY A 408 -7.21 42.47 53.41
CA GLY A 408 -7.51 41.49 54.46
C GLY A 408 -8.89 40.87 54.27
N GLN A 409 -9.88 41.70 53.90
CA GLN A 409 -11.23 41.24 53.56
C GLN A 409 -11.22 40.33 52.33
N ALA A 410 -10.45 40.68 51.29
CA ALA A 410 -10.30 39.85 50.11
C ALA A 410 -9.63 38.50 50.44
N GLY A 411 -8.64 38.48 51.34
CA GLY A 411 -8.01 37.27 51.85
C GLY A 411 -8.98 36.34 52.57
N ASP A 412 -9.80 36.87 53.48
CA ASP A 412 -10.83 36.11 54.19
C ASP A 412 -11.90 35.55 53.22
N ILE A 413 -12.34 36.33 52.23
CA ILE A 413 -13.26 35.88 51.18
C ILE A 413 -12.64 34.77 50.33
N ALA A 414 -11.37 34.93 49.91
CA ALA A 414 -10.64 33.92 49.17
C ALA A 414 -10.54 32.61 49.96
N ALA A 415 -10.24 32.67 51.26
CA ALA A 415 -10.18 31.51 52.16
C ALA A 415 -11.48 30.71 52.13
N TYR A 416 -12.64 31.40 52.21
CA TYR A 416 -13.93 30.74 52.11
C TYR A 416 -14.16 30.08 50.74
N LEU A 417 -13.88 30.79 49.65
CA LEU A 417 -14.08 30.26 48.29
C LEU A 417 -13.22 29.02 48.02
N TYR A 418 -12.00 28.96 48.56
CA TYR A 418 -11.16 27.77 48.45
C TYR A 418 -11.63 26.57 49.30
N THR A 419 -12.56 26.74 50.23
CA THR A 419 -13.23 25.60 50.90
C THR A 419 -14.28 24.92 50.04
N ILE A 420 -14.74 25.57 48.97
CA ILE A 420 -15.80 25.07 48.08
C ILE A 420 -15.18 24.15 47.01
N ARG A 421 -15.38 22.83 47.18
CA ARG A 421 -14.74 21.77 46.36
C ARG A 421 -15.60 21.19 45.25
#